data_AF-A0A1V5CV52-F1
#
_entry.id   AF-A0A1V5CV52-F1
#
_cell.length_a   1.000
_cell.length_b   1.000
_cell.length_c   1.000
_cell.angle_alpha   90.00
_cell.angle_beta   90.00
_cell.angle_gamma   90.00
#
_symmetry.space_group_name_H-M   'P 1'
#
loop_
_entity.id
_entity.type
_entity.pdbx_description
1 polymer ?
#
loop_
_entity_poly.entity_id
_entity_poly.type
_entity_poly.pdbx_seq_one_letter_code
_entity_poly.pdbx_strand_id
1 'polypeptide(L)'
;MCRIIEPSLLSNWLRLVIPAILILSFHGCAGIKSILQKPSPFPIYPETQLERNEFSVPDGDDVVGRLAVIKLKNGDTLPDIARHFSLGINAISAANPGVDVWVPEPGGRIMLPLSFILPDAAEKGIVINLATMRLFQFKRDSNSALVSTYPVGVGTSERPTPMGQMYVVRKVVRPTWYVPASIAEDHRKKGDPLPPKVPPGPLNPLGEYALYLSKSSYLIHGTNKPASIGLKATNGCIRLYPEDIKRLYADTPVKTPVSIVNQPYLLGQRDGMLYLEAHTPFEGPDAVDEVGKIYTKLRNIEKESGRTLDWTKVKQVLAEARGIPVPILEIRQGGEKGIRETVEVKHPDKLYGRPEIPELRLDAWYVLAGNTRDKIDAVRLAAIINHQGPQIPATVVSVSDRHRVMAGPFNDVREAKHAIKRLKIDLEIDGILVEPVESRKNN
;
A
#
# COMPACT_ATOMS: atom_id res chain seq x y z
N MET A 1 -23.23 94.14 -10.43
CA MET A 1 -24.50 93.84 -11.13
C MET A 1 -24.19 93.35 -12.52
N CYS A 2 -24.80 92.22 -12.91
CA CYS A 2 -25.11 91.78 -14.28
C CYS A 2 -23.98 91.56 -15.31
N ARG A 3 -23.97 90.48 -16.10
CA ARG A 3 -24.80 89.27 -16.17
C ARG A 3 -24.07 88.27 -17.09
N ILE A 4 -23.93 87.03 -16.62
CA ILE A 4 -24.23 85.74 -17.28
C ILE A 4 -23.97 85.63 -18.81
N ILE A 5 -23.09 84.70 -19.21
CA ILE A 5 -23.34 83.44 -19.97
C ILE A 5 -22.00 83.03 -20.64
N GLU A 6 -21.51 81.86 -20.26
CA GLU A 6 -20.63 80.99 -21.05
C GLU A 6 -21.42 79.69 -21.31
N PRO A 7 -21.00 78.76 -22.21
CA PRO A 7 -19.96 78.84 -23.24
C PRO A 7 -20.35 78.20 -24.60
N SER A 8 -19.68 78.58 -25.69
CA SER A 8 -19.57 77.73 -26.91
C SER A 8 -18.35 78.18 -27.70
N LEU A 9 -17.28 77.38 -27.67
CA LEU A 9 -16.86 76.46 -28.74
C LEU A 9 -16.15 77.13 -29.93
N LEU A 10 -14.93 76.62 -30.16
CA LEU A 10 -14.19 76.54 -31.42
C LEU A 10 -13.57 77.87 -31.91
N SER A 11 -12.35 77.93 -32.43
CA SER A 11 -11.34 76.93 -32.80
C SER A 11 -10.09 77.70 -33.22
N ASN A 12 -8.89 77.17 -32.93
CA ASN A 12 -7.60 77.39 -33.60
C ASN A 12 -6.53 76.85 -32.64
N TRP A 13 -5.42 76.22 -32.99
CA TRP A 13 -4.71 75.89 -34.23
C TRP A 13 -3.47 75.10 -33.74
N LEU A 14 -2.99 74.09 -34.49
CA LEU A 14 -1.63 73.47 -34.52
C LEU A 14 -0.85 73.21 -33.19
N ARG A 15 -0.07 72.15 -32.96
CA ARG A 15 0.44 70.98 -33.69
C ARG A 15 1.28 70.18 -32.67
N LEU A 16 1.38 68.86 -32.89
CA LEU A 16 2.50 67.95 -32.58
C LEU A 16 2.84 67.62 -31.11
N VAL A 17 2.61 66.36 -30.70
CA VAL A 17 3.62 65.30 -30.38
C VAL A 17 2.88 64.12 -29.67
N ILE A 18 3.20 62.89 -30.10
CA ILE A 18 2.64 61.55 -29.77
C ILE A 18 3.11 61.08 -28.35
N PRO A 19 2.32 60.35 -27.50
CA PRO A 19 1.95 58.95 -27.77
C PRO A 19 0.56 58.45 -27.38
N ALA A 20 0.22 57.34 -28.06
CA ALA A 20 -1.03 56.61 -28.07
C ALA A 20 -1.41 56.01 -26.71
N ILE A 21 -2.67 56.23 -26.32
CA ILE A 21 -3.33 55.52 -25.22
C ILE A 21 -4.25 54.45 -25.82
N LEU A 22 -3.98 53.22 -25.38
CA LEU A 22 -4.87 52.08 -25.20
C LEU A 22 -6.13 52.02 -26.08
N ILE A 23 -6.09 51.11 -27.05
CA ILE A 23 -7.24 50.23 -27.27
C ILE A 23 -6.79 48.81 -26.94
N LEU A 24 -7.41 48.26 -25.89
CA LEU A 24 -7.29 46.88 -25.45
C LEU A 24 -7.67 45.93 -26.60
N SER A 25 -6.65 45.40 -27.26
CA SER A 25 -6.72 44.09 -27.90
C SER A 25 -5.80 43.15 -27.13
N PHE A 26 -6.21 42.77 -25.92
CA PHE A 26 -5.75 41.50 -25.37
C PHE A 26 -6.43 40.40 -26.19
N HIS A 27 -5.83 40.06 -27.32
CA HIS A 27 -5.81 38.67 -27.73
C HIS A 27 -5.11 37.92 -26.61
N GLY A 28 -5.92 37.45 -25.66
CA GLY A 28 -5.49 36.42 -24.75
C GLY A 28 -5.02 35.26 -25.62
N CYS A 29 -3.70 35.15 -25.76
CA CYS A 29 -3.08 33.86 -25.96
C CYS A 29 -3.68 32.98 -24.86
N ALA A 30 -4.63 32.14 -25.24
CA ALA A 30 -4.96 30.96 -24.49
C ALA A 30 -3.64 30.21 -24.37
N GLY A 31 -2.92 30.49 -23.28
CA GLY A 31 -1.76 29.75 -22.88
C GLY A 31 -2.26 28.34 -22.71
N ILE A 32 -2.05 27.53 -23.75
CA ILE A 32 -1.99 26.09 -23.64
C ILE A 32 -1.04 25.87 -22.47
N LYS A 33 -1.59 25.58 -21.29
CA LYS A 33 -0.84 24.90 -20.24
C LYS A 33 -0.52 23.55 -20.83
N SER A 34 0.47 23.53 -21.71
CA SER A 34 1.28 22.38 -21.99
C SER A 34 1.71 21.95 -20.60
N ILE A 35 1.12 20.85 -20.14
CA ILE A 35 1.60 20.13 -18.98
C ILE A 35 3.03 19.79 -19.37
N LEU A 36 3.98 20.63 -18.96
CA LEU A 36 5.40 20.36 -18.99
C LEU A 36 5.59 19.20 -18.04
N GLN A 37 5.28 18.01 -18.54
CA GLN A 37 5.46 16.76 -17.86
C GLN A 37 6.98 16.62 -17.77
N LYS A 38 7.56 17.07 -16.65
CA LYS A 38 9.01 17.00 -16.45
C LYS A 38 9.44 15.56 -16.79
N PRO A 39 10.38 15.38 -17.74
CA PRO A 39 10.83 14.06 -18.14
C PRO A 39 11.27 13.28 -16.91
N SER A 40 11.11 11.95 -16.95
CA SER A 40 11.57 11.12 -15.83
C SER A 40 13.07 11.34 -15.64
N PRO A 41 13.54 11.56 -14.40
CA PRO A 41 14.96 11.53 -14.11
C PRO A 41 15.52 10.10 -14.13
N PHE A 42 14.67 9.07 -14.29
CA PHE A 42 15.05 7.67 -14.26
C PHE A 42 14.78 7.00 -15.62
N PRO A 43 15.55 5.96 -15.98
CA PRO A 43 15.25 5.16 -17.16
C PRO A 43 13.91 4.43 -17.00
N ILE A 44 13.09 4.42 -18.05
CA ILE A 44 11.74 3.83 -18.02
C ILE A 44 11.80 2.36 -18.45
N TYR A 45 11.31 1.47 -17.58
CA TYR A 45 11.25 0.02 -17.80
C TYR A 45 9.80 -0.47 -17.91
N PRO A 46 9.52 -1.49 -18.73
CA PRO A 46 8.25 -2.19 -18.65
C PRO A 46 8.15 -2.95 -17.31
N GLU A 47 6.98 -2.93 -16.71
CA GLU A 47 6.75 -3.54 -15.39
C GLU A 47 7.01 -5.06 -15.31
N THR A 48 7.00 -5.73 -16.47
CA THR A 48 7.23 -7.17 -16.61
C THR A 48 8.70 -7.54 -16.44
N GLN A 49 9.60 -6.58 -16.55
CA GLN A 49 11.04 -6.77 -16.33
C GLN A 49 11.46 -6.52 -14.88
N LEU A 50 10.51 -6.16 -14.01
CA LEU A 50 10.77 -5.90 -12.61
C LEU A 50 10.57 -7.17 -11.78
N GLU A 51 11.62 -7.63 -11.12
CA GLU A 51 11.54 -8.67 -10.09
C GLU A 51 10.71 -8.15 -8.90
N ARG A 52 9.71 -8.93 -8.46
CA ARG A 52 8.79 -8.54 -7.37
C ARG A 52 8.85 -9.49 -6.18
N ASN A 53 8.89 -10.79 -6.47
CA ASN A 53 8.77 -11.85 -5.47
C ASN A 53 10.00 -12.73 -5.37
N GLU A 54 10.63 -13.11 -6.49
CA GLU A 54 11.74 -14.05 -6.50
C GLU A 54 13.03 -13.36 -6.92
N PHE A 55 14.09 -13.59 -6.16
CA PHE A 55 15.38 -12.92 -6.32
C PHE A 55 16.51 -13.94 -6.20
N SER A 56 17.51 -13.80 -7.05
CA SER A 56 18.80 -14.46 -6.86
C SER A 56 19.62 -13.73 -5.80
N VAL A 57 20.27 -14.51 -4.94
CA VAL A 57 21.13 -14.01 -3.86
C VAL A 57 22.56 -14.44 -4.19
N PRO A 58 23.41 -13.53 -4.71
CA PRO A 58 24.84 -13.80 -4.85
C PRO A 58 25.48 -14.17 -3.51
N ASP A 59 26.52 -14.99 -3.53
CA ASP A 59 27.22 -15.35 -2.29
C ASP A 59 27.83 -14.10 -1.64
N GLY A 60 27.46 -13.86 -0.37
CA GLY A 60 27.91 -12.70 0.42
C GLY A 60 27.04 -11.45 0.29
N ASP A 61 25.99 -11.47 -0.55
CA ASP A 61 25.01 -10.41 -0.62
C ASP A 61 23.81 -10.70 0.32
N ASP A 62 23.38 -9.68 1.06
CA ASP A 62 22.18 -9.71 1.90
C ASP A 62 21.08 -8.77 1.37
N VAL A 63 21.33 -8.02 0.29
CA VAL A 63 20.37 -7.04 -0.26
C VAL A 63 19.86 -7.48 -1.61
N VAL A 64 18.58 -7.82 -1.69
CA VAL A 64 17.94 -8.27 -2.93
C VAL A 64 17.06 -7.21 -3.55
N GLY A 65 16.74 -7.37 -4.83
CA GLY A 65 15.84 -6.49 -5.57
C GLY A 65 16.42 -5.12 -5.92
N ARG A 66 15.55 -4.14 -6.15
CA ARG A 66 15.90 -2.76 -6.52
C ARG A 66 14.78 -1.79 -6.19
N LEU A 67 15.11 -0.52 -6.02
CA LEU A 67 14.10 0.53 -5.93
C LEU A 67 13.52 0.84 -7.31
N ALA A 68 12.24 1.19 -7.31
CA ALA A 68 11.55 1.66 -8.51
C ALA A 68 10.65 2.83 -8.16
N VAL A 69 10.23 3.58 -9.17
CA VAL A 69 9.25 4.65 -9.04
C VAL A 69 8.17 4.44 -10.08
N ILE A 70 6.91 4.67 -9.70
CA ILE A 70 5.79 4.65 -10.63
C ILE A 70 5.09 6.00 -10.64
N LYS A 71 4.65 6.43 -11.81
CA LYS A 71 3.82 7.62 -11.96
C LYS A 71 2.35 7.26 -11.84
N LEU A 72 1.64 7.91 -10.93
CA LEU A 72 0.23 7.65 -10.67
C LEU A 72 -0.68 8.14 -11.82
N LYS A 73 -1.73 7.36 -12.06
CA LYS A 73 -2.88 7.70 -12.89
C LYS A 73 -4.08 8.11 -12.01
N ASN A 74 -5.10 8.67 -12.65
CA ASN A 74 -6.31 9.06 -11.96
C ASN A 74 -7.05 7.83 -11.40
N GLY A 75 -7.45 7.91 -10.13
CA GLY A 75 -8.19 6.85 -9.45
C GLY A 75 -7.33 5.66 -8.99
N ASP A 76 -6.00 5.75 -9.02
CA ASP A 76 -5.15 4.78 -8.33
C ASP A 76 -5.29 4.95 -6.82
N THR A 77 -5.08 3.86 -6.08
CA THR A 77 -4.93 3.87 -4.62
C THR A 77 -3.62 3.20 -4.25
N LEU A 78 -3.02 3.55 -3.11
CA LEU A 78 -1.79 2.87 -2.67
C LEU A 78 -2.01 1.37 -2.43
N PRO A 79 -3.15 0.88 -1.89
CA PRO A 79 -3.41 -0.56 -1.81
C PRO A 79 -3.44 -1.28 -3.16
N ASP A 80 -3.97 -0.64 -4.23
CA ASP A 80 -3.97 -1.21 -5.58
C ASP A 80 -2.54 -1.34 -6.13
N ILE A 81 -1.74 -0.28 -6.00
CA ILE A 81 -0.33 -0.28 -6.40
C ILE A 81 0.45 -1.32 -5.59
N ALA A 82 0.29 -1.32 -4.26
CA ALA A 82 1.00 -2.22 -3.37
C ALA A 82 0.72 -3.68 -3.72
N ARG A 83 -0.55 -4.06 -3.86
CA ARG A 83 -0.94 -5.43 -4.24
C ARG A 83 -0.38 -5.81 -5.60
N HIS A 84 -0.45 -4.92 -6.59
CA HIS A 84 0.08 -5.19 -7.92
C HIS A 84 1.58 -5.52 -7.89
N PHE A 85 2.35 -4.81 -7.06
CA PHE A 85 3.80 -4.99 -6.94
C PHE A 85 4.23 -5.92 -5.78
N SER A 86 3.31 -6.65 -5.13
CA SER A 86 3.61 -7.51 -3.98
C SER A 86 4.31 -6.77 -2.83
N LEU A 87 3.72 -5.64 -2.48
CA LEU A 87 4.10 -4.80 -1.34
C LEU A 87 2.93 -4.76 -0.34
N GLY A 88 3.26 -4.59 0.94
CA GLY A 88 2.26 -4.31 1.97
C GLY A 88 1.90 -2.83 1.99
N ILE A 89 0.74 -2.50 2.53
CA ILE A 89 0.31 -1.09 2.70
C ILE A 89 1.30 -0.33 3.60
N ASN A 90 1.85 -0.96 4.64
CA ASN A 90 2.92 -0.37 5.46
C ASN A 90 4.13 0.05 4.63
N ALA A 91 4.64 -0.83 3.77
CA ALA A 91 5.86 -0.60 3.02
C ALA A 91 5.70 0.57 2.03
N ILE A 92 4.62 0.58 1.25
CA ILE A 92 4.39 1.67 0.29
C ILE A 92 4.12 3.00 1.00
N SER A 93 3.43 2.99 2.15
CA SER A 93 3.10 4.23 2.87
C SER A 93 4.32 4.81 3.58
N ALA A 94 5.13 3.97 4.25
CA ALA A 94 6.38 4.39 4.89
C ALA A 94 7.41 4.93 3.88
N ALA A 95 7.47 4.31 2.70
CA ALA A 95 8.32 4.78 1.62
C ALA A 95 7.88 6.13 1.03
N ASN A 96 6.62 6.55 1.23
CA ASN A 96 6.03 7.74 0.61
C ASN A 96 5.30 8.62 1.63
N PRO A 97 6.03 9.24 2.58
CA PRO A 97 5.42 10.05 3.63
C PRO A 97 4.64 11.23 3.03
N GLY A 98 3.44 11.47 3.56
CA GLY A 98 2.55 12.57 3.15
C GLY A 98 1.65 12.25 1.95
N VAL A 99 1.77 11.07 1.32
CA VAL A 99 0.86 10.65 0.25
C VAL A 99 -0.43 10.07 0.85
N ASP A 100 -1.58 10.52 0.36
CA ASP A 100 -2.88 9.94 0.73
C ASP A 100 -2.98 8.49 0.23
N VAL A 101 -3.31 7.56 1.13
CA VAL A 101 -3.39 6.13 0.84
C VAL A 101 -4.50 5.78 -0.15
N TRP A 102 -5.61 6.51 -0.11
CA TRP A 102 -6.86 6.16 -0.79
C TRP A 102 -7.14 7.07 -1.99
N VAL A 103 -6.67 8.32 -1.96
CA VAL A 103 -6.84 9.30 -3.03
C VAL A 103 -5.52 10.04 -3.30
N PRO A 104 -4.44 9.33 -3.66
CA PRO A 104 -3.17 9.97 -3.97
C PRO A 104 -3.29 10.86 -5.21
N GLU A 105 -2.47 11.93 -5.27
CA GLU A 105 -2.53 12.90 -6.36
C GLU A 105 -2.09 12.31 -7.71
N PRO A 106 -2.93 12.37 -8.76
CA PRO A 106 -2.57 11.89 -10.08
C PRO A 106 -1.34 12.60 -10.65
N GLY A 107 -0.47 11.86 -11.33
CA GLY A 107 0.78 12.36 -11.88
C GLY A 107 1.92 12.50 -10.87
N GLY A 108 1.65 12.32 -9.57
CA GLY A 108 2.66 12.13 -8.53
C GLY A 108 3.51 10.88 -8.80
N ARG A 109 4.76 10.90 -8.30
CA ARG A 109 5.68 9.76 -8.38
C ARG A 109 5.72 9.07 -7.02
N ILE A 110 5.52 7.76 -7.03
CA ILE A 110 5.50 6.90 -5.85
C ILE A 110 6.70 5.97 -5.89
N MET A 111 7.46 5.98 -4.80
CA MET A 111 8.53 5.03 -4.55
C MET A 111 7.95 3.64 -4.29
N LEU A 112 8.46 2.65 -5.01
CA LEU A 112 8.20 1.24 -4.82
C LEU A 112 9.44 0.63 -4.12
N PRO A 113 9.36 0.34 -2.80
CA PRO A 113 10.46 -0.24 -2.03
C PRO A 113 10.62 -1.74 -2.34
N LEU A 114 11.02 -2.08 -3.56
CA LEU A 114 11.24 -3.44 -4.05
C LEU A 114 12.69 -3.91 -3.84
N SER A 115 13.39 -3.29 -2.90
CA SER A 115 14.72 -3.70 -2.44
C SER A 115 14.59 -4.08 -0.97
N PHE A 116 15.15 -5.23 -0.58
CA PHE A 116 14.96 -5.78 0.76
C PHE A 116 16.30 -6.24 1.33
N ILE A 117 16.58 -5.94 2.60
CA ILE A 117 17.65 -6.60 3.35
C ILE A 117 17.10 -7.92 3.92
N LEU A 118 17.85 -9.01 3.74
CA LEU A 118 17.54 -10.32 4.29
C LEU A 118 17.64 -10.29 5.83
N PRO A 119 16.69 -10.90 6.57
CA PRO A 119 16.75 -10.91 8.03
C PRO A 119 18.00 -11.63 8.56
N ASP A 120 18.52 -11.17 9.70
CA ASP A 120 19.62 -11.81 10.45
C ASP A 120 19.08 -13.08 11.15
N ALA A 121 18.85 -14.12 10.37
CA ALA A 121 18.30 -15.41 10.78
C ALA A 121 18.84 -16.50 9.86
N ALA A 122 18.71 -17.77 10.27
CA ALA A 122 19.12 -18.88 9.40
C ALA A 122 18.34 -18.84 8.08
N GLU A 123 19.07 -18.69 6.96
CA GLU A 123 18.54 -18.65 5.59
C GLU A 123 18.03 -20.00 5.10
N LYS A 124 17.05 -20.56 5.81
CA LYS A 124 16.52 -21.90 5.57
C LYS A 124 15.02 -21.95 5.79
N GLY A 125 14.30 -22.48 4.80
CA GLY A 125 12.85 -22.60 4.87
C GLY A 125 12.20 -21.22 4.83
N ILE A 126 11.40 -20.88 5.82
CA ILE A 126 10.67 -19.62 5.89
C ILE A 126 11.17 -18.78 7.06
N VAL A 127 11.46 -17.51 6.82
CA VAL A 127 11.69 -16.50 7.85
C VAL A 127 10.62 -15.41 7.71
N ILE A 128 9.97 -15.05 8.80
CA ILE A 128 8.98 -13.96 8.84
C ILE A 128 9.53 -12.90 9.77
N ASN A 129 9.78 -11.70 9.25
CA ASN A 129 10.18 -10.57 10.08
C ASN A 129 8.97 -9.67 10.31
N LEU A 130 8.47 -9.69 11.55
CA LEU A 130 7.26 -8.97 11.94
C LEU A 130 7.42 -7.46 11.74
N ALA A 131 8.59 -6.87 12.04
CA ALA A 131 8.85 -5.44 11.89
C ALA A 131 8.68 -4.96 10.44
N THR A 132 9.19 -5.73 9.49
CA THR A 132 9.05 -5.45 8.05
C THR A 132 7.67 -5.83 7.50
N MET A 133 6.90 -6.63 8.25
CA MET A 133 5.72 -7.35 7.80
C MET A 133 5.96 -8.11 6.49
N ARG A 134 7.07 -8.83 6.43
CA ARG A 134 7.50 -9.56 5.24
C ARG A 134 7.97 -10.98 5.57
N LEU A 135 7.63 -11.90 4.66
CA LEU A 135 8.03 -13.30 4.68
C LEU A 135 9.11 -13.51 3.62
N PHE A 136 10.14 -14.28 3.95
CA PHE A 136 11.23 -14.71 3.09
C PHE A 136 11.26 -16.24 3.07
N GLN A 137 11.20 -16.83 1.88
CA GLN A 137 11.33 -18.27 1.67
C GLN A 137 12.66 -18.52 0.97
N PHE A 138 13.59 -19.14 1.69
CA PHE A 138 14.92 -19.47 1.19
C PHE A 138 14.90 -20.83 0.51
N LYS A 139 15.32 -20.84 -0.75
CA LYS A 139 15.51 -22.04 -1.56
C LYS A 139 17.00 -22.08 -1.92
N ARG A 140 17.68 -23.16 -1.55
CA ARG A 140 19.08 -23.36 -1.92
C ARG A 140 19.18 -24.54 -2.87
N ASP A 141 19.64 -24.27 -4.08
CA ASP A 141 20.12 -25.29 -5.01
C ASP A 141 21.65 -25.35 -4.94
N SER A 142 22.21 -26.44 -5.44
CA SER A 142 23.63 -26.75 -5.57
C SER A 142 24.51 -25.61 -6.12
N ASN A 143 23.95 -24.71 -6.95
CA ASN A 143 24.69 -23.62 -7.62
C ASN A 143 24.11 -22.21 -7.39
N SER A 144 23.00 -22.04 -6.66
CA SER A 144 22.40 -20.70 -6.46
C SER A 144 21.48 -20.63 -5.23
N ALA A 145 21.60 -19.54 -4.48
CA ALA A 145 20.61 -19.17 -3.46
C ALA A 145 19.50 -18.32 -4.11
N LEU A 146 18.26 -18.75 -3.93
CA LEU A 146 17.07 -18.02 -4.33
C LEU A 146 16.25 -17.67 -3.09
N VAL A 147 15.70 -16.47 -3.08
CA VAL A 147 14.75 -16.05 -2.05
C VAL A 147 13.46 -15.59 -2.71
N SER A 148 12.35 -16.20 -2.30
CA SER A 148 11.02 -15.68 -2.60
C SER A 148 10.54 -14.84 -1.42
N THR A 149 9.95 -13.67 -1.64
CA THR A 149 9.49 -12.81 -0.55
C THR A 149 8.11 -12.22 -0.81
N TYR A 150 7.30 -12.14 0.25
CA TYR A 150 5.90 -11.75 0.19
C TYR A 150 5.54 -10.84 1.37
N PRO A 151 4.72 -9.80 1.15
CA PRO A 151 4.20 -9.00 2.24
C PRO A 151 3.17 -9.80 3.04
N VAL A 152 3.09 -9.55 4.34
CA VAL A 152 2.17 -10.27 5.23
C VAL A 152 1.32 -9.33 6.09
N GLY A 153 0.12 -9.78 6.45
CA GLY A 153 -0.65 -9.21 7.56
C GLY A 153 -0.38 -10.03 8.82
N VAL A 154 -0.23 -9.35 9.96
CA VAL A 154 0.18 -9.96 11.24
C VAL A 154 -0.81 -9.66 12.36
N GLY A 155 -0.59 -10.28 13.52
CA GLY A 155 -1.40 -10.11 14.72
C GLY A 155 -1.50 -8.65 15.20
N THR A 156 -2.63 -8.30 15.80
CA THR A 156 -2.77 -7.01 16.51
C THR A 156 -1.91 -6.99 17.76
N SER A 157 -1.75 -5.81 18.39
CA SER A 157 -1.01 -5.68 19.65
C SER A 157 -1.66 -6.50 20.78
N GLU A 158 -3.00 -6.64 20.76
CA GLU A 158 -3.76 -7.43 21.74
C GLU A 158 -3.65 -8.93 21.49
N ARG A 159 -3.41 -9.35 20.24
CA ARG A 159 -3.28 -10.75 19.81
C ARG A 159 -2.10 -10.91 18.86
N PRO A 160 -0.87 -10.79 19.39
CA PRO A 160 0.33 -10.72 18.56
C PRO A 160 0.64 -12.06 17.90
N THR A 161 1.30 -11.99 16.75
CA THR A 161 1.89 -13.17 16.12
C THR A 161 3.07 -13.66 16.97
N PRO A 162 3.13 -14.96 17.33
CA PRO A 162 4.18 -15.47 18.20
C PRO A 162 5.53 -15.52 17.47
N MET A 163 6.57 -15.04 18.15
CA MET A 163 7.94 -15.25 17.70
C MET A 163 8.44 -16.66 18.02
N GLY A 164 9.53 -17.05 17.37
CA GLY A 164 10.29 -18.27 17.65
C GLY A 164 10.36 -19.24 16.48
N GLN A 165 10.98 -20.39 16.76
CA GLN A 165 11.17 -21.48 15.79
C GLN A 165 9.96 -22.41 15.76
N MET A 166 9.57 -22.78 14.55
CA MET A 166 8.41 -23.63 14.25
C MET A 166 8.64 -24.35 12.92
N TYR A 167 7.68 -25.16 12.48
CA TYR A 167 7.72 -25.81 11.19
C TYR A 167 6.31 -26.04 10.66
N VAL A 168 6.18 -26.26 9.34
CA VAL A 168 4.91 -26.60 8.70
C VAL A 168 4.52 -28.04 9.03
N VAL A 169 3.44 -28.23 9.80
CA VAL A 169 2.93 -29.55 10.21
C VAL A 169 2.08 -30.18 9.10
N ARG A 170 1.24 -29.39 8.45
CA ARG A 170 0.37 -29.83 7.37
C ARG A 170 -0.08 -28.67 6.51
N LYS A 171 -0.64 -28.99 5.36
CA LYS A 171 -1.08 -28.02 4.35
C LYS A 171 -2.47 -28.40 3.85
N VAL A 172 -3.34 -27.42 3.65
CA VAL A 172 -4.71 -27.64 3.17
C VAL A 172 -5.06 -26.67 2.06
N VAL A 173 -5.60 -27.22 0.96
CA VAL A 173 -6.30 -26.47 -0.09
C VAL A 173 -7.77 -26.37 0.32
N ARG A 174 -8.37 -25.20 0.11
CA ARG A 174 -9.76 -24.90 0.47
C ARG A 174 -10.08 -25.29 1.92
N PRO A 175 -9.39 -24.70 2.92
CA PRO A 175 -9.59 -25.04 4.32
C PRO A 175 -10.96 -24.58 4.82
N THR A 176 -11.64 -25.42 5.59
CA THR A 176 -12.74 -24.96 6.46
C THR A 176 -12.15 -24.16 7.62
N TRP A 177 -12.68 -22.96 7.88
CA TRP A 177 -12.31 -22.21 9.07
C TRP A 177 -13.22 -22.59 10.23
N TYR A 178 -12.64 -23.22 11.25
CA TYR A 178 -13.32 -23.46 12.52
C TYR A 178 -13.11 -22.25 13.41
N VAL A 179 -14.20 -21.60 13.80
CA VAL A 179 -14.13 -20.31 14.49
C VAL A 179 -13.61 -20.52 15.91
N PRO A 180 -12.44 -19.96 16.27
CA PRO A 180 -11.94 -20.04 17.64
C PRO A 180 -12.90 -19.38 18.62
N ALA A 181 -13.04 -19.96 19.81
CA ALA A 181 -13.97 -19.48 20.83
C ALA A 181 -13.76 -17.98 21.17
N SER A 182 -12.50 -17.52 21.22
CA SER A 182 -12.17 -16.11 21.45
C SER A 182 -12.68 -15.19 20.36
N ILE A 183 -12.59 -15.59 19.08
CA ILE A 183 -13.09 -14.81 17.95
C ILE A 183 -14.63 -14.81 17.94
N ALA A 184 -15.25 -15.95 18.20
CA ALA A 184 -16.71 -16.05 18.30
C ALA A 184 -17.26 -15.10 19.38
N GLU A 185 -16.58 -15.01 20.52
CA GLU A 185 -16.97 -14.12 21.62
C GLU A 185 -16.84 -12.63 21.25
N ASP A 186 -15.76 -12.22 20.58
CA ASP A 186 -15.61 -10.82 20.13
C ASP A 186 -16.72 -10.42 19.15
N HIS A 187 -17.03 -11.32 18.23
CA HIS A 187 -18.08 -11.12 17.22
C HIS A 187 -19.47 -11.03 17.87
N ARG A 188 -19.74 -11.84 18.90
CA ARG A 188 -20.97 -11.74 19.70
C ARG A 188 -21.11 -10.39 20.40
N LYS A 189 -20.03 -9.87 20.99
CA LYS A 189 -20.01 -8.53 21.63
C LYS A 189 -20.29 -7.40 20.64
N LYS A 190 -19.90 -7.57 19.37
CA LYS A 190 -20.18 -6.62 18.28
C LYS A 190 -21.57 -6.77 17.65
N GLY A 191 -22.40 -7.70 18.14
CA GLY A 191 -23.73 -7.97 17.55
C GLY A 191 -23.70 -8.74 16.22
N ASP A 192 -22.59 -9.43 15.93
CA ASP A 192 -22.39 -10.19 14.70
C ASP A 192 -21.94 -11.63 14.97
N PRO A 193 -22.81 -12.47 15.57
CA PRO A 193 -22.43 -13.83 15.91
C PRO A 193 -22.01 -14.62 14.67
N LEU A 194 -20.83 -15.21 14.72
CA LEU A 194 -20.31 -16.07 13.66
C LEU A 194 -20.86 -17.50 13.78
N PRO A 195 -21.02 -18.21 12.64
CA PRO A 195 -21.26 -19.65 12.69
C PRO A 195 -20.06 -20.39 13.31
N PRO A 196 -20.23 -21.60 13.85
CA PRO A 196 -19.13 -22.36 14.45
C PRO A 196 -18.02 -22.74 13.45
N LYS A 197 -18.37 -22.79 12.15
CA LYS A 197 -17.44 -23.01 11.05
C LYS A 197 -17.88 -22.25 9.81
N VAL A 198 -16.90 -21.80 9.02
CA VAL A 198 -17.11 -21.19 7.71
C VAL A 198 -16.51 -22.13 6.66
N PRO A 199 -17.31 -22.67 5.72
CA PRO A 199 -16.82 -23.56 4.68
C PRO A 199 -15.93 -22.80 3.68
N PRO A 200 -15.23 -23.50 2.78
CA PRO A 200 -14.43 -22.86 1.73
C PRO A 200 -15.29 -21.98 0.81
N GLY A 201 -14.77 -20.83 0.41
CA GLY A 201 -15.44 -19.88 -0.47
C GLY A 201 -15.10 -18.42 -0.16
N PRO A 202 -15.72 -17.44 -0.85
CA PRO A 202 -15.37 -16.03 -0.75
C PRO A 202 -15.50 -15.43 0.67
N LEU A 203 -16.36 -16.00 1.52
CA LEU A 203 -16.56 -15.56 2.89
C LEU A 203 -15.53 -16.14 3.88
N ASN A 204 -14.73 -17.11 3.46
CA ASN A 204 -13.78 -17.78 4.33
C ASN A 204 -12.54 -16.90 4.57
N PRO A 205 -12.23 -16.51 5.82
CA PRO A 205 -11.11 -15.62 6.10
C PRO A 205 -9.74 -16.28 5.95
N LEU A 206 -9.68 -17.61 5.80
CA LEU A 206 -8.45 -18.34 5.50
C LEU A 206 -8.07 -18.31 4.02
N GLY A 207 -8.98 -17.89 3.14
CA GLY A 207 -8.81 -17.97 1.69
C GLY A 207 -8.70 -19.42 1.20
N GLU A 208 -8.01 -19.61 0.08
CA GLU A 208 -7.97 -20.90 -0.64
C GLU A 208 -6.83 -21.84 -0.19
N TYR A 209 -5.86 -21.35 0.58
CA TYR A 209 -4.68 -22.14 0.97
C TYR A 209 -4.26 -21.81 2.40
N ALA A 210 -3.84 -22.83 3.15
CA ALA A 210 -3.31 -22.69 4.50
C ALA A 210 -2.16 -23.67 4.79
N LEU A 211 -1.14 -23.18 5.47
CA LEU A 211 -0.04 -23.91 6.09
C LEU A 211 -0.23 -23.86 7.61
N TYR A 212 -0.31 -25.02 8.26
CA TYR A 212 -0.47 -25.12 9.70
C TYR A 212 0.89 -25.27 10.37
N LEU A 213 1.13 -24.48 11.40
CA LEU A 213 2.42 -24.42 12.08
C LEU A 213 2.43 -25.33 13.32
N SER A 214 3.63 -25.73 13.74
CA SER A 214 3.83 -26.62 14.90
C SER A 214 3.46 -26.00 16.24
N LYS A 215 3.46 -24.66 16.33
CA LYS A 215 2.90 -23.94 17.46
C LYS A 215 1.38 -23.91 17.28
N SER A 216 0.68 -24.68 18.12
CA SER A 216 -0.77 -24.90 18.04
C SER A 216 -1.54 -23.59 17.80
N SER A 217 -2.53 -23.65 16.90
CA SER A 217 -3.46 -22.58 16.45
C SER A 217 -2.97 -21.54 15.44
N TYR A 218 -1.67 -21.47 15.09
CA TYR A 218 -1.16 -20.47 14.14
C TYR A 218 -1.02 -21.02 12.71
N LEU A 219 -1.42 -20.18 11.75
CA LEU A 219 -1.44 -20.52 10.33
C LEU A 219 -0.73 -19.44 9.52
N ILE A 220 -0.11 -19.86 8.42
CA ILE A 220 0.20 -19.00 7.28
C ILE A 220 -0.88 -19.27 6.23
N HIS A 221 -1.70 -18.29 5.88
CA HIS A 221 -2.87 -18.53 5.04
C HIS A 221 -3.20 -17.34 4.12
N GLY A 222 -4.12 -17.55 3.18
CA GLY A 222 -4.62 -16.48 2.31
C GLY A 222 -5.54 -15.51 3.07
N THR A 223 -6.28 -14.67 2.37
CA THR A 223 -7.27 -13.81 3.02
C THR A 223 -8.37 -13.45 2.06
N ASN A 224 -9.59 -13.27 2.57
CA ASN A 224 -10.66 -12.61 1.83
C ASN A 224 -10.69 -11.08 2.05
N LYS A 225 -9.76 -10.54 2.87
CA LYS A 225 -9.52 -9.10 3.10
C LYS A 225 -8.10 -8.71 2.63
N PRO A 226 -7.81 -8.62 1.31
CA PRO A 226 -6.48 -8.30 0.80
C PRO A 226 -5.92 -6.95 1.29
N ALA A 227 -6.78 -5.96 1.54
CA ALA A 227 -6.36 -4.68 2.12
C ALA A 227 -5.84 -4.80 3.56
N SER A 228 -5.82 -5.99 4.16
CA SER A 228 -5.20 -6.23 5.47
C SER A 228 -3.72 -6.59 5.40
N ILE A 229 -3.13 -6.70 4.21
CA ILE A 229 -1.72 -7.08 4.03
C ILE A 229 -0.81 -5.87 4.25
N GLY A 230 0.24 -6.06 5.04
CA GLY A 230 1.06 -4.96 5.56
C GLY A 230 0.39 -4.21 6.71
N LEU A 231 -0.57 -4.83 7.42
CA LEU A 231 -1.22 -4.26 8.60
C LEU A 231 -1.25 -5.28 9.76
N LYS A 232 -1.37 -4.75 10.99
CA LYS A 232 -1.71 -5.50 12.20
C LYS A 232 -3.22 -5.73 12.25
N ALA A 233 -3.71 -6.80 11.63
CA ALA A 233 -5.13 -6.98 11.33
C ALA A 233 -5.66 -8.41 11.58
N THR A 234 -4.90 -9.23 12.29
CA THR A 234 -5.23 -10.64 12.55
C THR A 234 -5.25 -10.95 14.04
N ASN A 235 -5.79 -12.11 14.40
CA ASN A 235 -5.73 -12.66 15.76
C ASN A 235 -4.46 -13.50 15.98
N GLY A 236 -3.35 -13.12 15.34
CA GLY A 236 -2.03 -13.73 15.49
C GLY A 236 -1.58 -14.63 14.34
N CYS A 237 -2.47 -15.05 13.45
CA CYS A 237 -2.10 -15.75 12.22
C CYS A 237 -1.41 -14.83 11.20
N ILE A 238 -0.72 -15.42 10.23
CA ILE A 238 -0.02 -14.71 9.16
C ILE A 238 -0.87 -14.78 7.89
N ARG A 239 -1.32 -13.63 7.40
CA ARG A 239 -2.08 -13.49 6.15
C ARG A 239 -1.15 -13.14 4.99
N LEU A 240 -1.36 -13.76 3.85
CA LEU A 240 -0.77 -13.38 2.56
C LEU A 240 -1.88 -12.99 1.58
N TYR A 241 -1.50 -12.25 0.53
CA TYR A 241 -2.38 -12.10 -0.63
C TYR A 241 -2.78 -13.47 -1.21
N PRO A 242 -4.01 -13.61 -1.76
CA PRO A 242 -4.49 -14.87 -2.34
C PRO A 242 -3.53 -15.50 -3.38
N GLU A 243 -2.94 -14.65 -4.22
CA GLU A 243 -1.95 -15.01 -5.23
C GLU A 243 -0.62 -15.50 -4.64
N ASP A 244 -0.17 -14.89 -3.54
CA ASP A 244 1.11 -15.20 -2.92
C ASP A 244 1.04 -16.44 -2.04
N ILE A 245 -0.06 -16.64 -1.30
CA ILE A 245 -0.25 -17.89 -0.55
C ILE A 245 -0.29 -19.09 -1.48
N LYS A 246 -0.85 -18.94 -2.70
CA LYS A 246 -0.88 -20.02 -3.69
C LYS A 246 0.53 -20.44 -4.10
N ARG A 247 1.41 -19.47 -4.39
CA ARG A 247 2.83 -19.68 -4.73
C ARG A 247 3.59 -20.31 -3.57
N LEU A 248 3.52 -19.68 -2.40
CA LEU A 248 4.16 -20.18 -1.18
C LEU A 248 3.68 -21.61 -0.85
N TYR A 249 2.38 -21.87 -0.98
CA TYR A 249 1.81 -23.19 -0.75
C TYR A 249 2.41 -24.22 -1.71
N ALA A 250 2.50 -23.95 -3.01
CA ALA A 250 3.07 -24.90 -3.96
C ALA A 250 4.51 -25.29 -3.59
N ASP A 251 5.31 -24.30 -3.17
CA ASP A 251 6.75 -24.44 -2.99
C ASP A 251 7.18 -24.82 -1.57
N THR A 252 6.25 -25.01 -0.64
CA THR A 252 6.56 -25.28 0.77
C THR A 252 6.26 -26.74 1.13
N PRO A 253 7.24 -27.63 1.28
CA PRO A 253 7.02 -28.98 1.81
C PRO A 253 6.55 -28.98 3.28
N VAL A 254 5.91 -30.06 3.70
CA VAL A 254 5.70 -30.33 5.14
C VAL A 254 7.07 -30.52 5.81
N LYS A 255 7.18 -30.15 7.10
CA LYS A 255 8.42 -30.02 7.88
C LYS A 255 9.36 -28.89 7.47
N THR A 256 8.97 -28.03 6.52
CA THR A 256 9.72 -26.80 6.24
C THR A 256 9.87 -25.99 7.53
N PRO A 257 11.09 -25.64 7.95
CA PRO A 257 11.31 -24.83 9.13
C PRO A 257 10.78 -23.41 8.91
N VAL A 258 10.27 -22.81 9.97
CA VAL A 258 9.69 -21.48 9.99
C VAL A 258 10.27 -20.74 11.20
N SER A 259 10.94 -19.61 10.96
CA SER A 259 11.45 -18.73 12.00
C SER A 259 10.67 -17.41 11.98
N ILE A 260 10.11 -17.01 13.11
CA ILE A 260 9.45 -15.71 13.24
C ILE A 260 10.29 -14.81 14.15
N VAL A 261 10.77 -13.71 13.58
CA VAL A 261 11.65 -12.72 14.23
C VAL A 261 11.01 -11.34 14.20
N ASN A 262 11.56 -10.41 14.98
CA ASN A 262 11.15 -9.01 14.98
C ASN A 262 12.39 -8.12 14.96
N GLN A 263 12.86 -7.79 13.76
CA GLN A 263 14.11 -7.04 13.54
C GLN A 263 13.76 -5.72 12.82
N PRO A 264 13.54 -4.62 13.56
CA PRO A 264 13.18 -3.33 12.98
C PRO A 264 14.35 -2.61 12.32
N TYR A 265 15.58 -2.97 12.66
CA TYR A 265 16.79 -2.44 12.05
C TYR A 265 17.56 -3.59 11.40
N LEU A 266 17.77 -3.49 10.09
CA LEU A 266 18.45 -4.51 9.28
C LEU A 266 19.72 -3.91 8.69
N LEU A 267 20.78 -4.71 8.69
CA LEU A 267 22.05 -4.41 8.03
C LEU A 267 22.32 -5.48 6.99
N GLY A 268 22.77 -5.08 5.81
CA GLY A 268 23.08 -6.02 4.75
C GLY A 268 24.14 -5.47 3.81
N GLN A 269 24.86 -6.38 3.16
CA GLN A 269 25.86 -6.02 2.17
C GLN A 269 25.36 -6.31 0.76
N ARG A 270 25.78 -5.48 -0.20
CA ARG A 270 25.68 -5.79 -1.63
C ARG A 270 26.72 -5.02 -2.40
N ASP A 271 27.40 -5.69 -3.32
CA ASP A 271 28.39 -5.07 -4.22
C ASP A 271 29.46 -4.26 -3.43
N GLY A 272 29.87 -4.79 -2.26
CA GLY A 272 30.82 -4.13 -1.37
C GLY A 272 30.30 -2.88 -0.66
N MET A 273 28.99 -2.59 -0.71
CA MET A 273 28.34 -1.50 0.02
C MET A 273 27.56 -2.05 1.22
N LEU A 274 27.62 -1.34 2.35
CA LEU A 274 26.82 -1.61 3.54
C LEU A 274 25.54 -0.78 3.50
N TYR A 275 24.41 -1.45 3.67
CA TYR A 275 23.08 -0.86 3.71
C TYR A 275 22.49 -0.94 5.11
N LEU A 276 21.70 0.08 5.47
CA LEU A 276 20.84 0.11 6.65
C LEU A 276 19.40 0.28 6.18
N GLU A 277 18.50 -0.54 6.73
CA GLU A 277 17.06 -0.43 6.57
C GLU A 277 16.43 -0.33 7.95
N ALA A 278 15.51 0.63 8.13
CA ALA A 278 14.86 0.88 9.41
C ALA A 278 13.35 0.93 9.25
N HIS A 279 12.65 0.30 10.20
CA HIS A 279 11.21 0.24 10.35
C HIS A 279 10.80 0.70 11.74
N THR A 280 9.58 1.22 11.86
CA THR A 280 9.02 1.53 13.17
C THR A 280 8.94 0.25 14.02
N PRO A 281 9.59 0.20 15.20
CA PRO A 281 9.55 -0.98 16.06
C PRO A 281 8.13 -1.35 16.50
N PHE A 282 7.91 -2.63 16.83
CA PHE A 282 6.72 -3.00 17.60
C PHE A 282 6.75 -2.31 18.96
N GLU A 283 5.62 -1.75 19.38
CA GLU A 283 5.46 -1.13 20.70
C GLU A 283 5.80 -2.14 21.80
N GLY A 284 6.70 -1.74 22.71
CA GLY A 284 7.16 -2.55 23.83
C GLY A 284 8.35 -1.90 24.54
N PRO A 285 8.62 -2.28 25.81
CA PRO A 285 9.70 -1.69 26.62
C PRO A 285 11.10 -1.86 26.02
N ASP A 286 11.29 -2.82 25.10
CA ASP A 286 12.59 -3.12 24.48
C ASP A 286 12.97 -2.17 23.32
N ALA A 287 12.05 -1.32 22.83
CA ALA A 287 12.28 -0.52 21.62
C ALA A 287 13.42 0.52 21.74
N VAL A 288 13.67 1.06 22.94
CA VAL A 288 14.76 2.04 23.18
C VAL A 288 16.14 1.35 23.22
N ASP A 289 16.19 0.12 23.73
CA ASP A 289 17.43 -0.68 23.80
C ASP A 289 17.92 -1.09 22.40
N GLU A 290 17.00 -1.34 21.45
CA GLU A 290 17.33 -1.72 20.07
C GLU A 290 18.11 -0.65 19.29
N VAL A 291 17.84 0.64 19.53
CA VAL A 291 18.57 1.73 18.87
C VAL A 291 20.03 1.77 19.37
N GLY A 292 20.26 1.59 20.67
CA GLY A 292 21.61 1.52 21.23
C GLY A 292 22.42 0.34 20.67
N LYS A 293 21.76 -0.81 20.51
CA LYS A 293 22.35 -2.02 19.90
C LYS A 293 22.80 -1.77 18.46
N ILE A 294 21.97 -1.13 17.63
CA ILE A 294 22.34 -0.86 16.23
C ILE A 294 23.52 0.12 16.14
N TYR A 295 23.56 1.17 16.97
CA TYR A 295 24.73 2.07 17.03
C TYR A 295 26.01 1.32 17.41
N THR A 296 25.93 0.42 18.38
CA THR A 296 27.08 -0.39 18.82
C THR A 296 27.54 -1.32 17.70
N LYS A 297 26.62 -2.02 17.03
CA LYS A 297 26.92 -2.89 15.89
C LYS A 297 27.60 -2.12 14.74
N LEU A 298 27.08 -0.95 14.39
CA LEU A 298 27.66 -0.10 13.34
C LEU A 298 29.06 0.41 13.68
N ARG A 299 29.31 0.83 14.93
CA ARG A 299 30.65 1.25 15.38
C ARG A 299 31.67 0.11 15.32
N ASN A 300 31.25 -1.11 15.67
CA ASN A 300 32.11 -2.29 15.55
C ASN A 300 32.44 -2.58 14.08
N ILE A 301 31.45 -2.54 13.18
CA ILE A 301 31.66 -2.72 11.74
C ILE A 301 32.61 -1.66 11.18
N GLU A 302 32.44 -0.38 11.55
CA GLU A 302 33.34 0.72 11.15
C GLU A 302 34.79 0.45 11.60
N LYS A 303 34.97 0.01 12.86
CA LYS A 303 36.28 -0.32 13.42
C LYS A 303 36.94 -1.52 12.75
N GLU A 304 36.18 -2.59 12.50
CA GLU A 304 36.68 -3.85 11.93
C GLU A 304 36.98 -3.73 10.44
N SER A 305 36.11 -3.04 9.69
CA SER A 305 36.29 -2.86 8.25
C SER A 305 37.28 -1.75 7.89
N GLY A 306 37.54 -0.81 8.82
CA GLY A 306 38.33 0.39 8.56
C GLY A 306 37.67 1.38 7.59
N ARG A 307 36.37 1.21 7.30
CA ARG A 307 35.60 2.06 6.39
C ARG A 307 34.67 2.97 7.16
N THR A 308 34.79 4.28 6.92
CA THR A 308 33.96 5.29 7.58
C THR A 308 32.50 5.20 7.15
N LEU A 309 31.61 5.28 8.14
CA LEU A 309 30.16 5.36 7.94
C LEU A 309 29.69 6.81 7.87
N ASP A 310 28.71 7.07 7.02
CA ASP A 310 27.97 8.33 6.99
C ASP A 310 26.98 8.36 8.16
N TRP A 311 27.46 8.82 9.32
CA TRP A 311 26.67 8.91 10.55
C TRP A 311 25.50 9.90 10.46
N THR A 312 25.54 10.86 9.54
CA THR A 312 24.39 11.75 9.27
C THR A 312 23.26 10.95 8.63
N LYS A 313 23.60 10.15 7.61
CA LYS A 313 22.66 9.28 6.92
C LYS A 313 22.13 8.17 7.81
N VAL A 314 22.97 7.56 8.65
CA VAL A 314 22.53 6.58 9.67
C VAL A 314 21.44 7.18 10.56
N LYS A 315 21.67 8.38 11.11
CA LYS A 315 20.67 9.08 11.93
C LYS A 315 19.38 9.35 11.17
N GLN A 316 19.49 9.78 9.92
CA GLN A 316 18.34 10.04 9.06
C GLN A 316 17.51 8.78 8.81
N VAL A 317 18.16 7.66 8.44
CA VAL A 317 17.47 6.38 8.17
C VAL A 317 16.73 5.89 9.41
N LEU A 318 17.38 5.93 10.58
CA LEU A 318 16.76 5.52 11.84
C LEU A 318 15.58 6.44 12.25
N ALA A 319 15.68 7.74 11.99
CA ALA A 319 14.63 8.70 12.34
C ALA A 319 13.44 8.63 11.39
N GLU A 320 13.67 8.49 10.08
CA GLU A 320 12.60 8.46 9.08
C GLU A 320 11.92 7.08 8.99
N ALA A 321 12.65 6.00 9.28
CA ALA A 321 12.15 4.62 9.29
C ALA A 321 11.31 4.24 8.05
N ARG A 322 11.79 4.65 6.86
CA ARG A 322 11.04 4.52 5.59
C ARG A 322 10.95 3.10 5.04
N GLY A 323 11.60 2.12 5.68
CA GLY A 323 11.63 0.73 5.23
C GLY A 323 12.33 0.53 3.88
N ILE A 324 13.31 1.38 3.56
CA ILE A 324 14.12 1.31 2.33
C ILE A 324 15.58 1.05 2.71
N PRO A 325 16.27 0.09 2.06
CA PRO A 325 17.72 -0.06 2.21
C PRO A 325 18.46 1.18 1.70
N VAL A 326 19.27 1.80 2.56
CA VAL A 326 20.07 2.98 2.24
C VAL A 326 21.57 2.68 2.42
N PRO A 327 22.44 2.96 1.44
CA PRO A 327 23.88 2.76 1.58
C PRO A 327 24.45 3.78 2.56
N ILE A 328 25.12 3.33 3.62
CA ILE A 328 25.56 4.14 4.77
C ILE A 328 27.09 4.32 4.88
N LEU A 329 27.84 3.96 3.85
CA LEU A 329 29.27 4.25 3.78
C LEU A 329 29.52 5.62 3.18
N GLU A 330 30.60 6.29 3.59
CA GLU A 330 31.03 7.52 2.92
C GLU A 330 31.44 7.22 1.47
N ILE A 331 30.68 7.79 0.52
CA ILE A 331 30.95 7.63 -0.92
C ILE A 331 32.03 8.62 -1.33
N ARG A 332 33.25 8.13 -1.60
CA ARG A 332 34.30 8.93 -2.27
C ARG A 332 33.94 9.10 -3.75
N GLN A 333 34.41 10.18 -4.40
CA GLN A 333 34.13 10.43 -5.83
C GLN A 333 34.42 9.19 -6.69
N GLY A 334 33.41 8.73 -7.45
CA GLY A 334 33.47 7.50 -8.25
C GLY A 334 33.08 6.19 -7.53
N GLY A 335 32.73 6.26 -6.25
CA GLY A 335 32.34 5.12 -5.39
C GLY A 335 30.89 4.64 -5.53
N GLU A 336 30.12 5.19 -6.47
CA GLU A 336 28.72 4.78 -6.71
C GLU A 336 28.60 3.47 -7.49
N LYS A 337 29.73 2.88 -7.92
CA LYS A 337 29.81 1.69 -8.80
C LYS A 337 29.16 0.39 -8.31
N GLY A 338 28.49 0.39 -7.15
CA GLY A 338 27.74 -0.76 -6.61
C GLY A 338 26.30 -0.44 -6.17
N ILE A 339 25.81 0.79 -6.41
CA ILE A 339 24.43 1.15 -6.09
C ILE A 339 23.57 0.87 -7.32
N ARG A 340 22.64 -0.09 -7.22
CA ARG A 340 21.65 -0.31 -8.28
C ARG A 340 20.82 0.95 -8.48
N GLU A 341 20.77 1.42 -9.73
CA GLU A 341 20.00 2.60 -10.10
C GLU A 341 18.50 2.37 -9.90
N THR A 342 17.82 3.39 -9.36
CA THR A 342 16.37 3.43 -9.30
C THR A 342 15.80 3.58 -10.70
N VAL A 343 14.80 2.77 -11.05
CA VAL A 343 14.15 2.81 -12.36
C VAL A 343 12.75 3.41 -12.28
N GLU A 344 12.27 4.07 -13.33
CA GLU A 344 10.85 4.39 -13.46
C GLU A 344 10.14 3.22 -14.15
N VAL A 345 9.05 2.76 -13.57
CA VAL A 345 8.26 1.65 -14.12
C VAL A 345 7.08 2.23 -14.87
N LYS A 346 6.89 1.78 -16.11
CA LYS A 346 5.70 2.13 -16.89
C LYS A 346 4.46 1.64 -16.13
N HIS A 347 3.54 2.56 -15.85
CA HIS A 347 2.29 2.21 -15.19
C HIS A 347 1.48 1.21 -16.03
N PRO A 348 1.01 0.08 -15.46
CA PRO A 348 0.20 -0.91 -16.18
C PRO A 348 -1.10 -0.33 -16.73
N ASP A 349 -1.69 -1.05 -17.69
CA ASP A 349 -3.04 -0.71 -18.16
C ASP A 349 -4.11 -1.13 -17.16
N LYS A 350 -3.94 -2.28 -16.48
CA LYS A 350 -4.78 -2.74 -15.37
C LYS A 350 -3.93 -3.13 -14.17
N LEU A 351 -4.19 -2.53 -13.01
CA LEU A 351 -3.62 -2.96 -11.75
C LEU A 351 -4.27 -4.28 -11.32
N TYR A 352 -3.48 -5.34 -11.34
CA TYR A 352 -3.85 -6.65 -10.81
C TYR A 352 -4.40 -6.56 -9.38
N GLY A 353 -5.52 -7.22 -9.12
CA GLY A 353 -6.15 -7.30 -7.80
C GLY A 353 -6.92 -6.06 -7.37
N ARG A 354 -7.01 -5.03 -8.23
CA ARG A 354 -7.85 -3.84 -8.03
C ARG A 354 -9.34 -4.23 -7.95
N PRO A 355 -10.12 -3.67 -7.00
CA PRO A 355 -11.56 -3.91 -6.92
C PRO A 355 -12.29 -3.60 -8.23
N GLU A 356 -13.21 -4.46 -8.64
CA GLU A 356 -14.03 -4.26 -9.83
C GLU A 356 -15.29 -3.48 -9.46
N ILE A 357 -15.49 -2.31 -10.06
CA ILE A 357 -16.61 -1.42 -9.75
C ILE A 357 -17.64 -1.55 -10.88
N PRO A 358 -18.79 -2.22 -10.66
CA PRO A 358 -19.82 -2.35 -11.69
C PRO A 358 -20.47 -1.00 -12.00
N GLU A 359 -21.00 -0.87 -13.21
CA GLU A 359 -21.79 0.30 -13.59
C GLU A 359 -23.07 0.42 -12.76
N LEU A 360 -23.53 1.67 -12.58
CA LEU A 360 -24.79 1.94 -11.92
C LEU A 360 -25.96 1.51 -12.80
N ARG A 361 -26.87 0.74 -12.22
CA ARG A 361 -28.14 0.31 -12.82
C ARG A 361 -29.33 0.81 -12.02
N LEU A 362 -30.38 1.24 -12.69
CA LEU A 362 -31.59 1.77 -12.04
C LEU A 362 -32.45 0.68 -11.39
N ASP A 363 -32.34 -0.56 -11.88
CA ASP A 363 -33.10 -1.73 -11.44
C ASP A 363 -32.44 -2.51 -10.29
N ALA A 364 -31.45 -1.90 -9.61
CA ALA A 364 -30.67 -2.54 -8.55
C ALA A 364 -30.88 -1.89 -7.18
N TRP A 365 -30.65 -2.66 -6.12
CA TRP A 365 -30.63 -2.16 -4.76
C TRP A 365 -29.30 -1.48 -4.44
N TYR A 366 -29.34 -0.42 -3.64
CA TYR A 366 -28.14 0.27 -3.16
C TYR A 366 -28.20 0.58 -1.68
N VAL A 367 -27.05 0.96 -1.14
CA VAL A 367 -26.90 1.51 0.19
C VAL A 367 -26.21 2.87 0.07
N LEU A 368 -26.88 3.94 0.49
CA LEU A 368 -26.25 5.24 0.67
C LEU A 368 -25.35 5.17 1.91
N ALA A 369 -24.05 5.12 1.67
CA ALA A 369 -23.01 4.97 2.70
C ALA A 369 -22.42 6.32 3.15
N GLY A 370 -22.66 7.40 2.41
CA GLY A 370 -22.18 8.73 2.76
C GLY A 370 -22.74 9.83 1.87
N ASN A 371 -22.78 11.06 2.37
CA ASN A 371 -23.30 12.22 1.65
C ASN A 371 -22.60 13.51 2.10
N THR A 372 -21.59 13.95 1.35
CA THR A 372 -20.72 15.08 1.70
C THR A 372 -20.71 16.14 0.60
N ARG A 373 -20.23 17.36 0.93
CA ARG A 373 -19.94 18.41 -0.06
C ARG A 373 -18.53 18.30 -0.64
N ASP A 374 -17.62 17.60 0.05
CA ASP A 374 -16.26 17.40 -0.44
C ASP A 374 -16.20 16.15 -1.33
N LYS A 375 -15.86 16.36 -2.61
CA LYS A 375 -15.72 15.27 -3.58
C LYS A 375 -14.60 14.31 -3.22
N ILE A 376 -13.48 14.79 -2.68
CA ILE A 376 -12.33 13.98 -2.30
C ILE A 376 -12.70 13.06 -1.14
N ASP A 377 -13.43 13.56 -0.15
CA ASP A 377 -13.92 12.72 0.96
C ASP A 377 -14.87 11.64 0.48
N ALA A 378 -15.77 11.95 -0.47
CA ALA A 378 -16.65 10.95 -1.07
C ALA A 378 -15.86 9.87 -1.83
N VAL A 379 -14.85 10.27 -2.61
CA VAL A 379 -13.99 9.34 -3.36
C VAL A 379 -13.16 8.48 -2.40
N ARG A 380 -12.62 9.07 -1.32
CA ARG A 380 -11.89 8.37 -0.27
C ARG A 380 -12.75 7.31 0.39
N LEU A 381 -13.97 7.68 0.79
CA LEU A 381 -14.92 6.75 1.41
C LEU A 381 -15.29 5.61 0.45
N ALA A 382 -15.56 5.92 -0.83
CA ALA A 382 -15.82 4.89 -1.84
C ALA A 382 -14.62 3.94 -2.01
N ALA A 383 -13.39 4.47 -2.06
CA ALA A 383 -12.18 3.66 -2.15
C ALA A 383 -12.01 2.72 -0.95
N ILE A 384 -12.23 3.21 0.27
CA ILE A 384 -12.19 2.39 1.50
C ILE A 384 -13.22 1.26 1.47
N ILE A 385 -14.46 1.55 1.03
CA ILE A 385 -15.53 0.55 0.92
C ILE A 385 -15.20 -0.51 -0.15
N ASN A 386 -14.71 -0.07 -1.32
CA ASN A 386 -14.30 -0.97 -2.41
C ASN A 386 -13.20 -1.95 -2.00
N HIS A 387 -12.36 -1.58 -1.04
CA HIS A 387 -11.28 -2.44 -0.54
C HIS A 387 -11.68 -3.34 0.64
N GLN A 388 -12.95 -3.31 1.06
CA GLN A 388 -13.46 -4.27 2.03
C GLN A 388 -13.46 -5.68 1.48
N GLY A 389 -13.31 -6.66 2.38
CA GLY A 389 -13.27 -8.06 2.02
C GLY A 389 -14.35 -8.87 2.75
N PRO A 390 -15.22 -9.62 2.05
CA PRO A 390 -15.43 -9.64 0.60
C PRO A 390 -15.80 -8.26 0.03
N GLN A 391 -15.60 -8.04 -1.27
CA GLN A 391 -15.82 -6.72 -1.89
C GLN A 391 -17.24 -6.19 -1.63
N ILE A 392 -17.33 -4.90 -1.31
CA ILE A 392 -18.55 -4.11 -1.37
C ILE A 392 -18.31 -3.05 -2.44
N PRO A 393 -18.89 -3.17 -3.65
CA PRO A 393 -18.69 -2.17 -4.68
C PRO A 393 -19.29 -0.84 -4.21
N ALA A 394 -18.61 0.28 -4.48
CA ALA A 394 -19.07 1.61 -4.13
C ALA A 394 -18.66 2.65 -5.17
N THR A 395 -19.60 3.52 -5.52
CA THR A 395 -19.42 4.58 -6.53
C THR A 395 -19.89 5.93 -5.98
N VAL A 396 -19.23 7.01 -6.40
CA VAL A 396 -19.65 8.37 -6.06
C VAL A 396 -20.62 8.91 -7.12
N VAL A 397 -21.82 9.30 -6.69
CA VAL A 397 -22.82 9.99 -7.51
C VAL A 397 -22.89 11.46 -7.08
N SER A 398 -22.63 12.37 -8.01
CA SER A 398 -22.62 13.81 -7.74
C SER A 398 -23.92 14.45 -8.24
N VAL A 399 -24.65 15.12 -7.35
CA VAL A 399 -25.87 15.87 -7.68
C VAL A 399 -25.72 17.27 -7.09
N SER A 400 -25.68 18.27 -7.96
CA SER A 400 -25.41 19.67 -7.58
C SER A 400 -24.09 19.81 -6.79
N ASP A 401 -24.12 20.37 -5.58
CA ASP A 401 -22.99 20.55 -4.67
C ASP A 401 -22.78 19.37 -3.70
N ARG A 402 -23.47 18.24 -3.91
CA ARG A 402 -23.40 17.08 -3.01
C ARG A 402 -22.90 15.82 -3.73
N HIS A 403 -22.06 15.08 -3.02
CA HIS A 403 -21.46 13.83 -3.45
C HIS A 403 -21.94 12.70 -2.54
N ARG A 404 -22.69 11.77 -3.13
CA ARG A 404 -23.26 10.60 -2.46
C ARG A 404 -22.42 9.36 -2.76
N VAL A 405 -22.06 8.61 -1.73
CA VAL A 405 -21.36 7.33 -1.88
C VAL A 405 -22.40 6.22 -1.87
N MET A 406 -22.59 5.58 -3.02
CA MET A 406 -23.57 4.53 -3.23
C MET A 406 -22.84 3.19 -3.26
N ALA A 407 -23.04 2.35 -2.24
CA ALA A 407 -22.60 0.96 -2.23
C ALA A 407 -23.61 0.09 -2.99
N GLY A 408 -23.13 -0.78 -3.86
CA GLY A 408 -23.91 -1.56 -4.82
C GLY A 408 -23.30 -1.49 -6.23
N PRO A 409 -23.98 -2.05 -7.25
CA PRO A 409 -25.35 -2.59 -7.22
C PRO A 409 -25.46 -3.92 -6.46
N PHE A 410 -26.59 -4.12 -5.77
CA PHE A 410 -26.99 -5.40 -5.18
C PHE A 410 -28.19 -6.00 -5.92
N ASN A 411 -28.25 -7.32 -6.01
CA ASN A 411 -29.29 -8.01 -6.76
C ASN A 411 -30.63 -8.06 -6.01
N ASP A 412 -30.57 -8.14 -4.68
CA ASP A 412 -31.75 -8.17 -3.84
C ASP A 412 -31.57 -7.36 -2.53
N VAL A 413 -32.69 -7.15 -1.84
CA VAL A 413 -32.72 -6.41 -0.58
C VAL A 413 -31.92 -7.09 0.54
N ARG A 414 -31.72 -8.42 0.49
CA ARG A 414 -30.97 -9.15 1.51
C ARG A 414 -29.48 -8.89 1.37
N GLU A 415 -28.96 -8.89 0.14
CA GLU A 415 -27.57 -8.49 -0.15
C GLU A 415 -27.29 -7.05 0.32
N ALA A 416 -28.20 -6.11 0.02
CA ALA A 416 -28.07 -4.72 0.46
C ALA A 416 -28.10 -4.59 2.00
N LYS A 417 -29.02 -5.28 2.69
CA LYS A 417 -29.07 -5.30 4.16
C LYS A 417 -27.81 -5.93 4.78
N HIS A 418 -27.28 -6.98 4.15
CA HIS A 418 -26.01 -7.57 4.57
C HIS A 418 -24.85 -6.58 4.40
N ALA A 419 -24.82 -5.81 3.30
CA ALA A 419 -23.84 -4.74 3.12
C ALA A 419 -23.96 -3.65 4.19
N ILE A 420 -25.18 -3.20 4.56
CA ILE A 420 -25.40 -2.25 5.67
C ILE A 420 -24.78 -2.78 6.96
N LYS A 421 -25.06 -4.05 7.31
CA LYS A 421 -24.52 -4.66 8.52
C LYS A 421 -22.99 -4.65 8.52
N ARG A 422 -22.36 -5.00 7.39
CA ARG A 422 -20.91 -5.01 7.23
C ARG A 422 -20.31 -3.61 7.29
N LEU A 423 -20.92 -2.62 6.63
CA LEU A 423 -20.50 -1.22 6.69
C LEU A 423 -20.51 -0.71 8.15
N LYS A 424 -21.52 -1.08 8.93
CA LYS A 424 -21.58 -0.71 10.35
C LYS A 424 -20.51 -1.38 11.20
N ILE A 425 -20.25 -2.67 11.01
CA ILE A 425 -19.32 -3.44 11.85
C ILE A 425 -17.85 -3.18 11.48
N ASP A 426 -17.55 -3.18 10.18
CA ASP A 426 -16.17 -3.09 9.68
C ASP A 426 -15.70 -1.63 9.58
N LEU A 427 -16.61 -0.68 9.36
CA LEU A 427 -16.28 0.73 9.06
C LEU A 427 -17.05 1.76 9.88
N GLU A 428 -17.92 1.35 10.81
CA GLU A 428 -18.78 2.23 11.63
C GLU A 428 -19.72 3.14 10.81
N ILE A 429 -20.02 2.75 9.57
CA ILE A 429 -20.89 3.51 8.66
C ILE A 429 -22.35 3.06 8.80
N ASP A 430 -23.23 4.00 9.12
CA ASP A 430 -24.69 3.78 9.07
C ASP A 430 -25.20 3.95 7.64
N GLY A 431 -25.52 2.83 6.99
CA GLY A 431 -26.02 2.80 5.62
C GLY A 431 -27.55 2.97 5.54
N ILE A 432 -28.01 3.76 4.57
CA ILE A 432 -29.44 3.94 4.27
C ILE A 432 -29.79 3.13 3.02
N LEU A 433 -30.81 2.28 3.10
CA LEU A 433 -31.28 1.47 1.98
C LEU A 433 -31.91 2.36 0.89
N VAL A 434 -31.57 2.08 -0.37
CA VAL A 434 -32.12 2.77 -1.54
C VAL A 434 -32.70 1.72 -2.49
N GLU A 435 -33.99 1.88 -2.79
CA GLU A 435 -34.77 0.95 -3.60
C GLU A 435 -34.50 1.14 -5.12
N PRO A 436 -34.66 0.09 -5.93
CA PRO A 436 -34.65 0.20 -7.38
C PRO A 436 -35.71 1.20 -7.87
N VAL A 437 -35.39 1.93 -8.93
CA VAL A 437 -36.36 2.77 -9.61
C VAL A 437 -37.26 1.86 -10.46
N GLU A 438 -38.53 1.71 -10.08
CA GLU A 438 -39.49 0.98 -10.90
C GLU A 438 -39.61 1.65 -12.27
N SER A 439 -39.39 0.88 -13.35
CA SER A 439 -39.78 1.33 -14.67
C SER A 439 -41.29 1.54 -14.65
N ARG A 440 -41.77 2.78 -14.73
CA ARG A 440 -43.18 3.03 -15.04
C ARG A 440 -43.47 2.33 -16.36
N LYS A 441 -44.11 1.17 -16.30
CA LYS A 441 -44.82 0.62 -17.45
C LYS A 441 -45.92 1.64 -17.73
N ASN A 442 -45.73 2.45 -18.77
CA ASN A 442 -46.83 3.20 -19.36
C ASN A 442 -47.84 2.15 -19.83
N ASN A 443 -48.91 1.99 -19.07
CA ASN A 443 -50.08 1.20 -19.44
C ASN A 443 -50.84 1.88 -20.57
#